data_AF-A0A941M6Q3-F1
#
_entry.id   AF-A0A941M6Q3-F1
#
_cell.length_a   1.000
_cell.length_b   1.000
_cell.length_c   1.000
_cell.angle_alpha   90.00
_cell.angle_beta   90.00
_cell.angle_gamma   90.00
#
_symmetry.space_group_name_H-M   'P 1'
#
loop_
_entity.id
_entity.type
_entity.pdbx_description
1 polymer ?
#
loop_
_entity_poly.entity_id
_entity_poly.type
_entity_poly.pdbx_seq_one_letter_code
_entity_poly.pdbx_strand_id
1 'polypeptide(L)' 'MLFDVLGLVDETTARAIAFSVHTLDPQAKLTANIGRGRLLVEGTLISENAILDALRGAGYPAMLAPEHAEGTTCCGGCS' A
#
# COMPACT_ATOMS: atom_id res chain seq x y z
N MET A 1 7.35 0.90 -2.78
CA MET A 1 6.12 1.68 -3.04
C MET A 1 5.24 1.65 -1.82
N LEU A 2 4.63 2.78 -1.44
CA LEU A 2 3.75 2.89 -0.27
C LEU A 2 2.30 3.03 -0.74
N PHE A 3 1.39 2.29 -0.10
CA PHE A 3 -0.03 2.29 -0.42
C PHE A 3 -0.85 2.59 0.83
N ASP A 4 -1.87 3.45 0.70
CA ASP A 4 -2.93 3.57 1.69
C ASP A 4 -3.98 2.51 1.36
N VAL A 5 -4.18 1.56 2.27
CA VAL A 5 -5.08 0.42 2.08
C VAL A 5 -6.31 0.60 2.95
N LEU A 6 -7.47 0.68 2.30
CA LEU A 6 -8.74 0.82 3.00
C LEU A 6 -9.10 -0.52 3.65
N GLY A 7 -9.37 -0.49 4.96
CA GLY A 7 -9.71 -1.69 5.73
C GLY A 7 -8.53 -2.44 6.35
N LEU A 8 -7.31 -1.91 6.27
CA LEU A 8 -6.16 -2.44 7.03
C LEU A 8 -6.30 -2.11 8.53
N VAL A 9 -7.15 -2.87 9.22
CA VAL A 9 -7.50 -2.64 10.64
C VAL A 9 -6.92 -3.68 11.60
N ASP A 10 -6.40 -4.79 11.07
CA ASP A 10 -5.85 -5.90 11.85
C ASP A 10 -4.78 -6.69 11.09
N GLU A 11 -4.03 -7.52 11.82
CA GLU A 11 -2.98 -8.38 11.25
C GLU A 11 -3.55 -9.45 10.31
N THR A 12 -4.78 -9.91 10.52
CA THR A 12 -5.41 -10.92 9.66
C THR A 12 -5.61 -10.37 8.26
N THR A 13 -6.11 -9.14 8.17
CA THR A 13 -6.26 -8.38 6.92
C THR A 13 -4.90 -8.12 6.28
N ALA A 14 -3.91 -7.67 7.07
CA ALA A 14 -2.55 -7.45 6.59
C ALA A 14 -1.95 -8.72 5.96
N ARG A 15 -2.20 -9.88 6.56
CA ARG A 15 -1.70 -11.18 6.09
C ARG A 15 -2.42 -11.66 4.83
N ALA A 16 -3.72 -11.41 4.71
CA ALA A 16 -4.48 -11.68 3.50
C ALA A 16 -3.96 -10.83 2.31
N ILE A 17 -3.74 -9.55 2.55
CA ILE A 17 -3.13 -8.62 1.59
C ILE A 17 -1.73 -9.08 1.19
N ALA A 18 -0.89 -9.44 2.15
CA ALA A 18 0.46 -9.95 1.88
C ALA A 18 0.43 -11.21 1.02
N PHE A 19 -0.52 -12.11 1.27
CA PHE A 19 -0.69 -13.30 0.44
C PHE A 19 -1.00 -12.95 -1.01
N SER A 20 -1.95 -12.03 -1.26
CA SER A 20 -2.29 -11.58 -2.61
C SER A 20 -1.09 -11.03 -3.36
N VAL A 21 -0.28 -10.17 -2.71
CA VAL A 21 0.93 -9.59 -3.32
C VAL A 21 2.02 -10.65 -3.53
N HIS A 22 2.19 -11.59 -2.60
CA HIS A 22 3.14 -12.70 -2.75
C HIS A 22 2.82 -13.63 -3.91
N THR A 23 1.55 -13.73 -4.32
CA THR A 23 1.16 -14.47 -5.53
C THR A 23 1.74 -13.85 -6.81
N LEU A 24 1.92 -12.53 -6.82
CA LEU A 24 2.56 -11.81 -7.93
C LEU A 24 4.09 -11.86 -7.83
N ASP A 25 4.62 -11.67 -6.62
CA ASP A 25 6.05 -11.72 -6.34
C ASP A 25 6.32 -12.36 -4.98
N PRO A 26 6.76 -13.64 -4.96
CA PRO A 26 7.00 -14.36 -3.72
C PRO A 26 8.22 -13.84 -2.94
N GLN A 27 9.01 -12.93 -3.50
CA GLN A 27 10.16 -12.29 -2.86
C GLN A 27 9.85 -10.87 -2.38
N ALA A 28 8.64 -10.36 -2.64
CA ALA A 28 8.23 -9.03 -2.23
C ALA A 28 8.21 -8.94 -0.71
N LYS A 29 8.85 -7.92 -0.18
CA LYS A 29 8.83 -7.64 1.24
C LYS A 29 7.70 -6.65 1.52
N LEU A 30 6.75 -7.08 2.33
CA LEU A 30 5.59 -6.30 2.73
C LEU A 30 5.72 -5.85 4.18
N THR A 31 5.53 -4.56 4.43
CA THR A 31 5.46 -3.98 5.78
C THR A 31 4.11 -3.30 5.95
N ALA A 32 3.24 -3.92 6.73
CA ALA A 32 1.93 -3.37 7.06
C ALA A 32 2.01 -2.49 8.31
N ASN A 33 1.48 -1.28 8.22
CA ASN A 33 1.31 -0.34 9.32
C ASN A 33 -0.20 -0.16 9.56
N ILE A 34 -0.75 -1.01 10.41
CA ILE A 34 -2.17 -1.03 10.78
C ILE A 34 -2.57 0.29 11.44
N GLY A 35 -1.71 0.87 12.28
CA GLY A 35 -1.99 2.14 12.97
C GLY A 35 -2.19 3.34 12.04
N ARG A 36 -1.72 3.26 10.78
CA ARG A 36 -1.94 4.28 9.76
C ARG A 36 -2.71 3.78 8.53
N GLY A 37 -3.16 2.52 8.51
CA GLY A 37 -3.79 1.91 7.34
C GLY A 37 -2.88 1.86 6.11
N ARG A 38 -1.56 1.73 6.31
CA ARG A 38 -0.55 1.81 5.23
C ARG A 38 0.15 0.49 4.98
N LEU A 39 0.46 0.21 3.73
CA LEU A 39 1.22 -0.94 3.30
C LEU A 39 2.42 -0.50 2.47
N LEU A 40 3.63 -0.78 2.96
CA LEU A 40 4.85 -0.63 2.18
C LEU A 40 5.14 -1.94 1.48
N VAL A 41 5.26 -1.88 0.15
CA VAL A 41 5.64 -3.01 -0.71
C VAL A 41 7.01 -2.73 -1.32
N GLU A 42 7.98 -3.56 -0.98
CA GLU A 42 9.33 -3.56 -1.52
C GLU A 42 9.49 -4.79 -2.42
N GLY A 43 9.33 -4.60 -3.72
CA GLY A 43 9.49 -5.67 -4.72
C GLY A 43 10.07 -5.11 -6.00
N THR A 44 10.94 -5.89 -6.66
CA THR A 44 11.71 -5.42 -7.83
C THR A 44 10.96 -5.65 -9.15
N LEU A 45 10.00 -6.58 -9.18
CA LEU A 45 9.36 -7.03 -10.42
C LEU A 45 7.88 -6.65 -10.52
N ILE A 46 7.27 -6.03 -9.50
CA ILE A 46 5.84 -5.70 -9.49
C ILE A 46 5.64 -4.23 -9.85
N SER A 47 4.77 -3.99 -10.84
CA SER A 47 4.30 -2.64 -11.16
C SER A 47 3.22 -2.19 -10.19
N GLU A 48 3.14 -0.88 -9.94
CA GLU A 48 2.10 -0.25 -9.10
C GLU A 48 0.68 -0.74 -9.47
N ASN A 49 0.32 -0.66 -10.76
CA ASN A 49 -1.00 -1.08 -11.22
C ASN A 49 -1.31 -2.55 -10.92
N ALA A 50 -0.31 -3.43 -10.98
CA ALA A 50 -0.50 -4.85 -10.67
C ALA A 50 -0.78 -5.07 -9.18
N ILE A 51 -0.12 -4.30 -8.31
CA ILE A 51 -0.41 -4.30 -6.86
C ILE A 51 -1.83 -3.80 -6.62
N LEU A 52 -2.20 -2.64 -7.19
CA LEU A 52 -3.53 -2.07 -7.02
C LEU A 52 -4.64 -3.01 -7.52
N ASP A 53 -4.42 -3.69 -8.64
CA ASP A 53 -5.37 -4.65 -9.19
C ASP A 53 -5.52 -5.90 -8.32
N ALA A 54 -4.41 -6.48 -7.84
CA ALA A 54 -4.44 -7.63 -6.94
C ALA A 54 -5.11 -7.29 -5.59
N LEU A 55 -4.83 -6.12 -5.03
CA LEU A 55 -5.45 -5.64 -3.80
C LEU A 55 -6.96 -5.43 -3.99
N ARG A 56 -7.37 -4.82 -5.10
CA ARG A 56 -8.78 -4.64 -5.46
C ARG A 56 -9.49 -5.98 -5.67
N GLY A 57 -8.86 -6.93 -6.38
CA GLY A 57 -9.39 -8.27 -6.60
C GLY A 57 -9.56 -9.08 -5.32
N ALA A 58 -8.72 -8.82 -4.31
CA ALA A 58 -8.83 -9.40 -2.97
C ALA A 58 -9.86 -8.69 -2.07
N GLY A 59 -10.50 -7.61 -2.53
CA GLY A 59 -11.48 -6.84 -1.77
C GLY A 59 -10.89 -5.74 -0.88
N TYR A 60 -9.59 -5.45 -1.03
CA TYR A 60 -8.88 -4.42 -0.27
C TYR A 60 -8.50 -3.26 -1.18
N PRO A 61 -9.41 -2.33 -1.50
CA PRO A 61 -9.07 -1.20 -2.35
C PRO A 61 -7.95 -0.38 -1.70
N ALA A 62 -6.89 -0.17 -2.48
CA ALA A 62 -5.75 0.62 -2.09
C ALA A 62 -5.52 1.76 -3.09
N MET A 63 -4.83 2.80 -2.64
CA MET A 63 -4.29 3.85 -3.48
C MET A 63 -2.82 4.05 -3.18
N LEU A 64 -2.06 4.53 -4.17
CA LEU A 64 -0.69 4.92 -3.93
C LEU A 64 -0.68 6.05 -2.89
N ALA A 65 0.00 5.83 -1.79
CA ALA A 65 0.20 6.88 -0.81
C ALA A 65 1.18 7.89 -1.42
N PRO A 66 0.85 9.20 -1.46
CA PRO A 66 1.79 10.19 -1.94
C PRO A 66 3.08 10.10 -1.12
N GLU A 67 4.21 10.12 -1.82
CA GLU A 67 5.55 10.26 -1.23
C GLU A 67 5.71 11.68 -0.65
N HIS A 68 4.95 12.00 0.38
CA HIS A 68 5.22 13.23 1.13
C HIS A 68 6.48 12.99 1.95
N ALA A 69 7.61 13.38 1.35
CA ALA A 69 8.78 13.80 2.09
C ALA A 69 8.32 14.79 3.18
N GLU A 70 8.76 14.54 4.40
CA GLU A 70 8.55 15.40 5.56
C GLU A 70 9.15 16.79 5.23
N GLY A 71 8.36 17.70 4.64
CA GLY A 71 8.85 19.04 4.27
C GLY A 71 8.32 19.68 2.99
N THR A 72 7.55 19.00 2.12
CA THR A 72 6.93 19.70 0.98
C THR A 72 5.64 20.39 1.43
N THR A 73 5.79 21.66 1.78
CA THR A 73 4.70 22.63 1.90
C THR A 73 3.84 22.53 0.64
N CYS A 74 2.63 22.01 0.79
CA CYS A 74 1.60 22.22 -0.22
C CYS A 74 1.26 23.71 -0.17
N CYS A 75 1.94 24.50 -0.99
CA CYS A 75 1.66 25.91 -1.23
C CYS A 75 0.20 26.04 -1.67
N GLY A 76 -0.65 26.47 -0.75
CA GLY A 76 -2.03 26.85 -1.01
C GLY A 76 -2.42 27.85 0.05
N GLY A 77 -1.89 29.07 -0.05
CA GLY A 77 -2.34 30.19 0.77
C GLY A 77 -3.85 30.37 0.58
N CYS A 78 -4.61 30.12 1.64
CA CYS A 78 -5.96 30.66 1.73
C CYS A 78 -5.80 32.17 1.98
N SER A 79 -5.93 32.97 0.93
CA SER A 79 -6.21 34.41 0.99
C SER A 79 -7.68 34.65 1.31
#